data_AF-A0AA43A7Z3-F1
#
_entry.id   AF-A0AA43A7Z3-F1
#
_cell.length_a   1.000
_cell.length_b   1.000
_cell.length_c   1.000
_cell.angle_alpha   90.00
_cell.angle_beta   90.00
_cell.angle_gamma   90.00
#
_symmetry.space_group_name_H-M   'P 1'
#
loop_
_entity.id
_entity.type
_entity.pdbx_description
1 polymer ?
#
loop_
_entity_poly.entity_id
_entity_poly.type
_entity_poly.pdbx_seq_one_letter_code
_entity_poly.pdbx_strand_id
1 'polypeptide(L)' 'DGEALRPAQVSWQNRDQLRFVLRQGKKRQIRRMCELVGLTAVGLKRVRIGKVMLSDLPDGQWRYLRDDETFG' A
#
# COMPACT_ATOMS: atom_id res chain seq x y z
N ASP A 1 18.12 9.76 2.45
CA ASP A 1 17.18 10.84 2.79
C ASP A 1 16.94 11.06 4.28
N GLY A 2 17.33 10.16 5.20
CA GLY A 2 17.46 10.47 6.64
C GLY A 2 16.19 10.87 7.41
N GLU A 3 15.10 11.22 6.72
CA GLU A 3 13.87 11.68 7.35
C GLU A 3 13.09 10.54 7.98
N ALA A 4 12.60 10.80 9.20
CA ALA A 4 11.68 9.93 9.88
C ALA A 4 10.45 9.62 9.02
N LEU A 5 9.99 8.38 9.11
CA LEU A 5 8.74 7.95 8.50
C LEU A 5 7.60 8.38 9.42
N ARG A 6 6.53 8.96 8.85
CA ARG A 6 5.28 9.14 9.58
C ARG A 6 4.74 7.76 9.98
N PRO A 7 4.01 7.67 11.10
CA PRO A 7 3.33 6.46 11.51
C PRO A 7 2.48 5.89 10.38
N ALA A 8 2.55 4.58 10.21
CA ALA A 8 1.64 3.81 9.36
C ALA A 8 0.74 2.97 10.27
N GLN A 9 -0.51 2.78 9.84
CA GLN A 9 -1.32 1.72 10.44
C GLN A 9 -0.97 0.42 9.73
N VAL A 10 -0.63 -0.61 10.51
CA VAL A 10 -0.21 -1.91 10.01
C VAL A 10 -1.03 -2.97 10.73
N SER A 11 -1.61 -3.90 9.98
CA SER A 11 -2.33 -5.05 10.51
C SER A 11 -2.01 -6.32 9.75
N TRP A 12 -2.16 -7.47 10.40
CA TRP A 12 -2.11 -8.76 9.71
C TRP A 12 -3.36 -8.93 8.85
N GLN A 13 -3.17 -9.28 7.58
CA GLN A 13 -4.26 -9.70 6.71
C GLN A 13 -4.45 -11.22 6.76
N ASN A 14 -3.36 -11.96 6.92
CA ASN A 14 -3.29 -13.41 7.15
C ASN A 14 -1.88 -13.73 7.71
N ARG A 15 -1.45 -14.99 7.64
CA ARG A 15 -0.18 -15.47 8.22
C ARG A 15 1.07 -14.80 7.62
N ASP A 16 1.06 -14.46 6.34
CA ASP A 16 2.24 -14.01 5.59
C ASP A 16 2.06 -12.62 4.93
N GLN A 17 0.89 -12.00 5.06
CA GLN A 17 0.58 -10.69 4.48
C GLN A 17 0.26 -9.65 5.54
N LEU A 18 0.92 -8.51 5.40
CA LEU A 18 0.66 -7.30 6.16
C LEU A 18 -0.10 -6.28 5.32
N ARG A 19 -1.11 -5.67 5.90
CA ARG A 19 -1.84 -4.54 5.33
C ARG A 19 -1.29 -3.23 5.87
N PHE A 20 -0.84 -2.36 4.97
CA PHE A 20 -0.34 -1.03 5.30
C PHE A 20 -1.33 0.04 4.86
N VAL A 21 -1.64 0.99 5.75
CA VAL A 21 -2.33 2.24 5.42
C VAL A 21 -1.35 3.39 5.60
N LEU A 22 -1.03 4.05 4.48
CA LEU A 22 -0.06 5.15 4.42
C LEU A 22 -0.75 6.44 3.97
N ARG A 23 -0.33 7.56 4.56
CA ARG A 23 -0.69 8.92 4.11
C ARG A 23 0.45 9.64 3.38
N GLN A 24 1.57 8.94 3.19
CA GLN A 24 2.75 9.44 2.48
C GLN A 24 3.30 8.35 1.54
N GLY A 25 3.97 8.77 0.47
CA GLY A 25 4.55 7.89 -0.53
C GLY A 25 6.06 8.04 -0.67
N LYS A 26 6.83 7.92 0.43
CA LYS A 26 8.30 8.04 0.35
C LYS A 26 8.92 6.85 -0.40
N LYS A 27 10.05 7.07 -1.09
CA LYS A 27 10.78 6.04 -1.84
C LYS A 27 11.01 4.80 -0.96
N ARG A 28 10.56 3.63 -1.44
CA ARG A 28 10.71 2.32 -0.77
C ARG A 28 10.23 2.29 0.69
N GLN A 29 9.29 3.15 1.11
CA GLN A 29 8.91 3.28 2.52
C GLN A 29 8.52 1.96 3.18
N ILE A 30 7.61 1.17 2.59
CA ILE A 30 7.17 -0.12 3.16
C ILE A 30 8.34 -1.08 3.30
N ARG A 31 9.22 -1.16 2.29
CA ARG A 31 10.39 -2.04 2.32
C ARG A 31 11.32 -1.65 3.48
N ARG A 32 11.61 -0.35 3.64
CA ARG A 32 12.39 0.17 4.77
C ARG A 32 11.73 -0.12 6.13
N MET A 33 10.41 0.01 6.23
CA MET A 33 9.68 -0.31 7.47
C MET A 33 9.80 -1.78 7.85
N CYS A 34 9.69 -2.70 6.88
CA CYS A 34 9.91 -4.13 7.11
C CYS A 34 11.36 -4.43 7.51
N GLU A 35 12.33 -3.85 6.79
CA GLU A 35 13.77 -4.03 7.06
C GLU A 35 14.14 -3.63 8.51
N LEU A 36 13.55 -2.55 9.03
CA LEU A 36 13.78 -2.06 10.40
C LEU A 36 13.35 -3.05 11.50
N VAL A 37 12.45 -3.98 11.20
CA VAL A 37 11.95 -4.99 12.15
C VAL A 37 12.39 -6.41 11.77
N GLY A 38 13.40 -6.55 10.90
CA GLY A 38 13.93 -7.85 10.48
C GLY A 38 13.06 -8.61 9.49
N LEU A 39 12.09 -7.96 8.83
CA LEU A 39 11.24 -8.55 7.81
C LEU A 39 11.72 -8.20 6.40
N THR A 40 11.63 -9.16 5.48
CA THR A 40 11.91 -8.93 4.06
C THR A 40 10.60 -8.86 3.26
N ALA A 41 10.31 -7.72 2.65
CA ALA A 41 9.14 -7.57 1.78
C ALA A 41 9.37 -8.25 0.42
N VAL A 42 8.77 -9.42 0.22
CA VAL A 42 8.88 -10.22 -1.02
C VAL A 42 7.97 -9.71 -2.15
N GLY A 43 6.85 -9.09 -1.82
CA GLY A 43 5.88 -8.56 -2.77
C GLY A 43 5.15 -7.33 -2.23
N LEU A 44 4.67 -6.49 -3.13
CA LEU A 44 3.85 -5.31 -2.78
C LEU A 44 2.71 -5.20 -3.78
N LYS A 45 1.46 -5.26 -3.31
CA LYS A 45 0.26 -5.03 -4.11
C LYS A 45 -0.50 -3.83 -3.54
N ARG A 46 -0.69 -2.79 -4.35
CA ARG A 46 -1.49 -1.62 -3.97
C ARG A 46 -2.95 -1.90 -4.33
N VAL A 47 -3.78 -2.11 -3.31
CA VAL A 47 -5.18 -2.49 -3.48
C VAL A 47 -6.18 -1.33 -3.42
N ARG A 48 -5.75 -0.15 -2.95
CA ARG A 48 -6.58 1.06 -2.80
C ARG A 48 -5.76 2.34 -2.88
N ILE A 49 -6.33 3.39 -3.46
CA ILE A 49 -5.83 4.78 -3.39
C ILE A 49 -7.01 5.68 -3.06
N GLY A 50 -6.99 6.34 -1.90
CA GLY A 50 -8.15 7.13 -1.45
C GLY A 50 -9.39 6.25 -1.35
N LYS A 51 -10.45 6.62 -2.06
CA LYS A 51 -11.70 5.85 -2.15
C LYS A 51 -11.71 4.85 -3.31
N VAL A 52 -10.74 4.90 -4.22
CA VAL A 52 -10.66 4.01 -5.39
C VAL A 52 -10.06 2.67 -5.01
N MET A 53 -10.81 1.59 -5.24
CA MET A 53 -10.38 0.22 -4.97
C MET A 53 -9.98 -0.50 -6.27
N LEU A 54 -8.97 -1.37 -6.17
CA LEU A 54 -8.56 -2.24 -7.28
C LEU A 54 -9.66 -3.25 -7.63
N SER A 55 -10.36 -3.78 -6.60
CA SER A 55 -11.42 -4.78 -6.74
C SER A 55 -11.01 -5.94 -7.66
N ASP A 56 -11.85 -6.33 -8.62
CA ASP A 56 -11.64 -7.47 -9.51
C ASP A 56 -10.97 -7.09 -10.85
N LEU A 57 -10.25 -5.96 -10.91
CA LEU A 57 -9.53 -5.55 -12.13
C LEU A 57 -8.40 -6.56 -12.42
N PRO A 58 -8.40 -7.22 -13.59
CA PRO A 58 -7.34 -8.16 -13.94
C PRO A 58 -5.98 -7.48 -14.08
N ASP A 59 -4.92 -8.24 -13.80
CA ASP A 59 -3.56 -7.74 -13.93
C ASP A 59 -3.27 -7.26 -15.36
N GLY A 60 -2.65 -6.09 -15.49
CA GLY A 60 -2.35 -5.45 -16.78
C GLY A 60 -3.50 -4.66 -17.41
N GLN A 61 -4.72 -4.77 -16.86
CA GLN A 61 -5.88 -4.02 -17.35
C GLN A 61 -6.04 -2.67 -16.67
N TRP A 62 -6.81 -1.79 -17.30
CA TRP A 62 -7.23 -0.50 -16.77
C TRP A 62 -8.71 -0.27 -17.06
N ARG A 63 -9.33 0.64 -16.29
CA ARG A 63 -10.71 1.11 -16.49
C ARG A 63 -10.82 2.58 -16.15
N TYR A 64 -11.84 3.24 -16.68
CA TYR A 64 -12.22 4.56 -16.20
C TYR A 64 -12.74 4.50 -14.76
N LEU A 65 -12.56 5.61 -14.04
CA LEU A 65 -13.21 5.80 -12.74
C LEU A 65 -14.72 5.84 -12.96
N ARG A 66 -15.46 5.29 -12.00
CA ARG A 66 -16.91 5.48 -11.93
C ARG A 66 -17.21 6.89 -11.45
N ASP A 67 -18.42 7.37 -11.70
CA ASP A 67 -18.84 8.72 -11.32
C ASP A 67 -18.74 8.99 -9.81
N ASP A 68 -18.82 7.93 -8.98
CA ASP A 68 -18.69 7.99 -7.53
C ASP A 68 -17.25 7.82 -7.01
N GLU A 69 -16.27 7.58 -7.88
CA GLU A 69 -14.89 7.31 -7.51
C GLU A 69 -14.00 8.56 -7.60
N THR A 70 -13.39 8.91 -6.46
CA THR A 70 -12.38 9.98 -6.37
C THR A 70 -11.21 9.55 -5.51
N PHE A 71 -10.03 10.11 -5.75
CA PHE A 71 -8.82 9.79 -4.98
C PHE A 71 -8.75 10.50 -3.62
N GLY A 72 -9.64 11.46 -3.35
CA GLY A 72 -9.66 12.31 -2.16
C GLY A 72 -10.43 11.73 -0.99
#